data_AF-A0A6J6KUN5-F1
#
_entry.id   AF-A0A6J6KUN5-F1
#
_cell.length_a   1.000
_cell.length_b   1.000
_cell.length_c   1.000
_cell.angle_alpha   90.00
_cell.angle_beta   90.00
_cell.angle_gamma   90.00
#
_symmetry.space_group_name_H-M   'P 1'
#
loop_
_entity.id
_entity.type
_entity.pdbx_description
1 polymer ?
#
loop_
_entity_poly.entity_id
_entity_poly.type
_entity_poly.pdbx_seq_one_letter_code
_entity_poly.pdbx_strand_id
1 'polypeptide(L)' 'MIIDPGASWTVDRDLVASKSRNTPFHGYELPGVITHTFFNGTPTLMNGTIVESSGAR' A
#
# COMPACT_ATOMS: atom_id res chain seq x y z
N MET A 1 -7.82 -8.19 -1.77
CA MET A 1 -7.46 -6.78 -1.52
C MET A 1 -8.62 -6.13 -0.81
N ILE A 2 -8.35 -5.33 0.21
CA ILE A 2 -9.36 -4.57 0.96
C ILE A 2 -8.99 -3.09 0.84
N ILE A 3 -9.99 -2.26 0.56
CA ILE A 3 -9.86 -0.82 0.40
C ILE A 3 -10.79 -0.16 1.42
N ASP A 4 -10.30 0.88 2.10
CA ASP A 4 -11.12 1.82 2.85
C ASP A 4 -11.48 2.99 1.92
N PRO A 5 -12.72 3.08 1.41
CA PRO A 5 -13.14 4.16 0.51
C PRO A 5 -13.37 5.50 1.23
N GLY A 6 -13.48 5.51 2.57
CA GLY A 6 -13.66 6.71 3.37
C GLY A 6 -12.35 7.40 3.74
N ALA A 7 -11.22 6.71 3.58
CA ALA A 7 -9.89 7.26 3.81
C ALA A 7 -9.34 7.94 2.54
N SER A 8 -8.48 8.94 2.73
CA SER A 8 -7.67 9.55 1.69
C SER A 8 -6.18 9.47 2.04
N TRP A 9 -5.33 9.53 1.01
CA TRP A 9 -3.88 9.52 1.18
C TRP A 9 -3.23 10.55 0.26
N THR A 10 -2.42 11.43 0.83
CA THR A 10 -1.54 12.33 0.06
C THR A 10 -0.26 11.60 -0.31
N VAL A 11 0.04 11.55 -1.61
CA VAL A 11 1.24 10.89 -2.11
C VAL A 11 2.48 11.71 -1.78
N ASP A 12 3.32 11.17 -0.91
CA ASP A 12 4.68 11.66 -0.70
C ASP A 12 5.68 10.76 -1.44
N ARG A 13 6.45 11.35 -2.37
CA ARG A 13 7.47 10.62 -3.15
C ARG A 13 8.59 10.05 -2.27
N ASP A 14 8.74 10.56 -1.04
CA ASP A 14 9.75 10.13 -0.09
C ASP A 14 9.27 8.96 0.78
N LEU A 15 7.96 8.67 0.77
CA LEU A 15 7.33 7.59 1.55
C LEU A 15 6.90 6.39 0.70
N VAL A 16 7.12 6.44 -0.62
CA VAL A 16 6.80 5.29 -1.50
C VAL A 16 7.74 4.12 -1.23
N ALA A 17 7.22 2.89 -1.31
CA ALA A 17 8.02 1.68 -1.15
C ALA A 17 8.96 1.39 -2.34
N SER A 18 8.73 2.03 -3.49
CA SER A 18 9.59 1.88 -4.66
C SER A 18 10.99 2.44 -4.40
N LYS A 19 12.02 1.81 -4.97
CA LYS A 19 13.40 2.34 -4.94
C LYS A 19 13.54 3.68 -5.66
N SER A 20 12.65 3.99 -6.60
CA SER A 20 12.65 5.26 -7.34
C SER A 20 11.65 6.24 -6.73
N ARG A 21 12.06 7.51 -6.64
CA ARG A 21 11.24 8.65 -6.22
C ARG A 21 10.55 9.35 -7.39
N ASN A 22 10.72 8.85 -8.62
CA ASN A 22 10.10 9.43 -9.81
C ASN A 22 8.62 9.02 -9.90
N THR A 23 7.74 9.83 -9.33
CA THR A 23 6.29 9.65 -9.40
C THR A 23 5.64 10.96 -9.84
N PRO A 24 4.74 10.93 -10.85
CA PRO A 24 4.01 12.12 -11.28
C PRO A 24 2.92 12.54 -10.27
N PHE A 25 2.67 11.70 -9.25
CA PHE A 25 1.54 11.88 -8.33
C PHE A 25 1.93 12.60 -7.03
N HIS A 26 3.18 13.01 -6.84
CA HIS A 26 3.58 13.67 -5.59
C HIS A 26 2.70 14.91 -5.30
N GLY A 27 2.16 14.98 -4.08
CA GLY A 27 1.26 16.05 -3.65
C GLY A 27 -0.20 15.83 -4.02
N TYR A 28 -0.54 14.77 -4.76
CA TYR A 28 -1.93 14.43 -5.06
C TYR A 28 -2.56 13.76 -3.85
N GLU A 29 -3.80 14.14 -3.54
CA GLU A 29 -4.65 13.42 -2.60
C GLU A 29 -5.46 12.38 -3.36
N LEU A 30 -5.25 11.11 -3.05
CA LEU A 30 -5.94 10.00 -3.68
C LEU A 30 -7.09 9.53 -2.78
N PRO A 31 -8.30 9.33 -3.34
CA PRO A 31 -9.41 8.76 -2.60
C PRO A 31 -9.23 7.25 -2.46
N GLY A 32 -9.56 6.72 -1.29
CA GLY A 32 -9.47 5.31 -0.99
C GLY A 32 -8.04 4.88 -0.63
N VAL A 33 -7.90 4.14 0.48
CA VAL A 33 -6.62 3.61 0.94
C VAL A 33 -6.66 2.09 0.98
N ILE A 34 -5.61 1.45 0.47
CA ILE A 34 -5.47 -0.01 0.50
C ILE A 34 -5.04 -0.41 1.91
N THR A 35 -5.90 -1.13 2.63
CA THR A 35 -5.60 -1.57 4.00
C THR A 35 -4.99 -2.96 4.00
N HIS A 36 -5.42 -3.85 3.10
CA HIS A 36 -4.93 -5.23 3.05
C HIS A 36 -4.74 -5.75 1.62
N THR A 37 -3.67 -6.51 1.43
CA THR A 37 -3.39 -7.24 0.18
C THR A 37 -3.03 -8.68 0.53
N PHE A 38 -3.56 -9.62 -0.25
CA PHE A 38 -3.29 -11.04 -0.11
C PHE A 38 -2.80 -11.57 -1.46
N PHE A 39 -1.76 -12.38 -1.44
CA PHE A 39 -1.22 -13.09 -2.59
C PHE A 39 -1.19 -14.58 -2.28
N ASN A 40 -1.85 -15.39 -3.12
CA ASN A 40 -1.98 -16.83 -2.91
C ASN A 40 -2.47 -17.24 -1.50
N GLY A 41 -3.51 -16.55 -1.02
CA GLY A 41 -4.06 -16.76 0.34
C GLY A 41 -3.19 -16.24 1.49
N THR A 42 -2.00 -15.72 1.21
CA THR A 42 -1.07 -15.19 2.23
C THR A 42 -1.12 -13.67 2.27
N PRO A 43 -1.26 -13.02 3.43
CA PRO A 43 -1.21 -11.57 3.53
C PRO A 43 0.17 -11.02 3.15
N THR A 44 0.20 -9.95 2.36
CA THR A 44 1.42 -9.20 1.98
C THR A 44 1.37 -7.75 2.43
N LEU A 45 0.17 -7.24 2.71
CA LEU A 45 -0.07 -5.95 3.36
C LEU A 45 -1.20 -6.14 4.39
N MET A 46 -1.00 -5.67 5.61
CA MET A 46 -2.02 -5.63 6.66
C MET A 46 -2.05 -4.27 7.34
N ASN A 47 -3.23 -3.68 7.51
CA ASN A 47 -3.43 -2.35 8.09
C ASN A 47 -2.46 -1.29 7.53
N GLY A 48 -2.21 -1.31 6.22
CA GLY A 48 -1.29 -0.37 5.54
C GLY A 48 0.20 -0.64 5.77
N THR A 49 0.57 -1.72 6.46
CA THR A 49 1.95 -2.13 6.71
C THR A 49 2.32 -3.35 5.87
N ILE A 50 3.48 -3.34 5.23
CA ILE A 50 4.00 -4.50 4.49
C ILE A 50 4.33 -5.60 5.50
N VAL A 51 3.81 -6.79 5.28
CA VAL A 51 4.09 -7.96 6.12
C VAL A 51 4.85 -8.98 5.31
N GLU A 52 5.85 -9.59 5.94
CA GLU A 52 6.56 -10.71 5.34
C GLU A 52 5.64 -11.94 5.34
N SER A 53 5.53 -12.57 4.18
CA SER A 53 4.98 -13.92 4.12
C SER A 53 5.96 -14.85 4.82
N SER A 54 5.60 -15.32 6.02
CA SER A 54 6.24 -16.51 6.56
C SER A 54 5.91 -17.66 5.60
N GLY A 55 6.88 -18.01 4.75
CA GLY A 55 6.71 -18.95 3.65
C GLY A 55 5.89 -20.17 4.06
N ALA A 56 4.97 -20.55 3.19
CA ALA A 56 4.24 -21.80 3.27
C ALA A 56 5.23 -22.94 3.60
N ARG A 57 4.93 -23.67 4.68
CA ARG A 57 5.49 -24.99 4.91
C ARG A 57 5.00 -25.96 3.84
#